data_AF-B3RQN7-F1
#
_entry.id   AF-B3RQN7-F1
#
_cell.length_a   1.000
_cell.length_b   1.000
_cell.length_c   1.000
_cell.angle_alpha   90.00
_cell.angle_beta   90.00
_cell.angle_gamma   90.00
#
_symmetry.space_group_name_H-M   'P 1'
#
loop_
_entity.id
_entity.type
_entity.pdbx_description
1 polymer ?
#
loop_
_entity_poly.entity_id
_entity_poly.type
_entity_poly.pdbx_seq_one_letter_code
_entity_poly.pdbx_strand_id
1 'polypeptide(L)'
;MCLPWNTDKTDNGEQDVQVGICQIAVLIFRMFRNMERKWVKYGHVLLHTLTLVFSIVALVAVISFKNDRKKPLANFFTTHSWIGLLVLACYLVQYVFGVIYFLLPESMVSQAKRKQFLPFHRFFGAAAYLTSLVSVSTGAFDHLVLFYQNYSDIGLAPRMGNTMAILVIIVGFLAGYLLVNRSFKSSPPKPPTYNPGVF
;
A
#
# COMPACT_ATOMS: atom_id res chain seq x y z
N MET A 1 17.49 -38.21 15.37
CA MET A 1 16.06 -37.99 15.69
C MET A 1 15.88 -36.51 16.03
N CYS A 2 15.72 -35.67 15.00
CA CYS A 2 15.30 -34.27 15.02
C CYS A 2 14.79 -34.01 13.61
N LEU A 3 13.55 -33.53 13.50
CA LEU A 3 12.76 -33.56 12.28
C LEU A 3 13.32 -32.63 11.19
N PRO A 4 13.26 -33.01 9.90
CA PRO A 4 13.44 -32.06 8.81
C PRO A 4 12.20 -31.18 8.72
N TRP A 5 12.40 -29.87 8.78
CA TRP A 5 11.38 -28.86 8.55
C TRP A 5 10.97 -28.93 7.07
N ASN A 6 9.87 -29.64 6.79
CA ASN A 6 9.27 -29.74 5.47
C ASN A 6 8.48 -28.47 5.19
N THR A 7 9.05 -27.53 4.42
CA THR A 7 8.27 -26.45 3.80
C THR A 7 7.68 -26.93 2.50
N ASP A 8 6.56 -27.65 2.61
CA ASP A 8 5.57 -27.59 1.57
C ASP A 8 4.93 -26.20 1.61
N LYS A 9 5.41 -25.35 0.69
CA LYS A 9 4.63 -24.42 -0.13
C LYS A 9 3.25 -24.02 0.43
N THR A 10 3.18 -22.86 1.08
CA THR A 10 2.15 -21.81 0.85
C THR A 10 2.52 -20.60 1.71
N ASP A 11 3.40 -19.71 1.23
CA ASP A 11 3.56 -18.38 1.84
C ASP A 11 3.45 -17.26 0.81
N ASN A 12 2.69 -17.53 -0.24
CA ASN A 12 2.46 -16.58 -1.32
C ASN A 12 1.36 -15.57 -0.95
N GLY A 13 0.80 -15.62 0.27
CA GLY A 13 -0.36 -14.81 0.68
C GLY A 13 -0.01 -13.53 1.43
N GLU A 14 1.18 -13.40 2.01
CA GLU A 14 1.53 -12.20 2.80
C GLU A 14 1.75 -10.95 1.93
N GLN A 15 2.24 -11.11 0.69
CA GLN A 15 2.53 -9.97 -0.19
C GLN A 15 1.25 -9.33 -0.78
N ASP A 16 0.18 -10.09 -0.99
CA ASP A 16 -1.09 -9.57 -1.54
C ASP A 16 -1.93 -8.84 -0.49
N VAL A 17 -1.84 -9.29 0.77
CA VAL A 17 -2.52 -8.65 1.91
C VAL A 17 -2.05 -7.21 2.07
N GLN A 18 -0.75 -6.93 1.88
CA GLN A 18 -0.19 -5.59 2.00
C GLN A 18 -0.82 -4.61 1.00
N VAL A 19 -0.92 -4.99 -0.28
CA VAL A 19 -1.48 -4.13 -1.31
C VAL A 19 -2.97 -3.90 -1.09
N GLY A 20 -3.70 -4.95 -0.65
CA GLY A 20 -5.11 -4.85 -0.30
C GLY A 20 -5.38 -3.88 0.87
N ILE A 21 -4.58 -3.94 1.94
CA ILE A 21 -4.71 -3.02 3.09
C ILE A 21 -4.44 -1.57 2.64
N CYS A 22 -3.43 -1.35 1.80
CA CYS A 22 -3.14 -0.03 1.24
C CYS A 22 -4.31 0.50 0.39
N GLN A 23 -4.92 -0.34 -0.45
CA GLN A 23 -6.09 0.01 -1.26
C GLN A 23 -7.28 0.47 -0.39
N ILE A 24 -7.55 -0.25 0.70
CA ILE A 24 -8.60 0.12 1.67
C ILE A 24 -8.22 1.43 2.38
N ALA A 25 -6.96 1.61 2.78
CA ALA A 25 -6.48 2.82 3.45
C ALA A 25 -6.71 4.08 2.60
N VAL A 26 -6.44 3.98 1.29
CA VAL A 26 -6.59 5.10 0.36
C VAL A 26 -8.07 5.38 0.07
N LEU A 27 -8.93 4.36 0.07
CA LEU A 27 -10.39 4.50 -0.15
C LEU A 27 -11.20 4.80 1.12
N ILE A 28 -10.61 4.76 2.32
CA ILE A 28 -11.38 4.82 3.58
C ILE A 28 -12.26 6.08 3.70
N PHE A 29 -11.79 7.23 3.21
CA PHE A 29 -12.57 8.48 3.19
C PHE A 29 -13.75 8.43 2.21
N ARG A 30 -13.70 7.58 1.20
CA ARG A 30 -14.77 7.34 0.22
C ARG A 30 -15.79 6.34 0.74
N MET A 31 -15.33 5.27 1.41
CA MET A 31 -16.17 4.23 1.98
C MET A 31 -17.00 4.73 3.17
N PHE A 32 -16.36 5.43 4.12
CA PHE A 32 -16.99 5.87 5.37
C PHE A 32 -17.41 7.33 5.33
N ARG A 33 -18.21 7.69 4.31
CA ARG A 33 -18.68 9.07 4.06
C ARG A 33 -19.64 9.63 5.12
N ASN A 34 -20.32 8.76 5.87
CA ASN A 34 -21.31 9.16 6.88
C ASN A 34 -20.74 9.20 8.32
N MET A 35 -19.48 8.82 8.51
CA MET A 35 -18.82 8.83 9.83
C MET A 35 -18.15 10.18 10.10
N GLU A 36 -17.91 10.48 11.39
CA GLU A 36 -17.14 11.66 11.77
C GLU A 36 -15.73 11.62 11.16
N ARG A 37 -15.30 12.72 10.53
CA ARG A 37 -14.01 12.80 9.83
C ARG A 37 -12.81 12.47 10.71
N LYS A 38 -12.92 12.65 12.04
CA LYS A 38 -11.88 12.29 13.00
C LYS A 38 -11.63 10.78 13.03
N TRP A 39 -12.69 9.96 13.13
CA TRP A 39 -12.59 8.50 13.16
C TRP A 39 -12.05 7.93 11.85
N VAL A 40 -12.52 8.45 10.72
CA VAL A 40 -12.04 8.03 9.39
C VAL A 40 -10.55 8.33 9.22
N LYS A 41 -10.07 9.43 9.79
CA LYS A 41 -8.66 9.81 9.78
C LYS A 41 -7.80 8.90 10.67
N TYR A 42 -8.28 8.53 11.85
CA TYR A 42 -7.58 7.53 12.67
C TYR A 42 -7.49 6.18 11.96
N GLY A 43 -8.59 5.73 11.33
CA GLY A 43 -8.59 4.51 10.52
C GLY A 43 -7.60 4.58 9.35
N HIS A 44 -7.54 5.72 8.65
CA HIS A 44 -6.58 5.95 7.57
C HIS A 44 -5.13 5.80 8.04
N VAL A 45 -4.78 6.47 9.15
CA VAL A 45 -3.43 6.37 9.71
C VAL A 45 -3.13 4.94 10.14
N LEU A 46 -4.05 4.30 10.87
CA LEU A 46 -3.89 2.90 11.34
C LEU A 46 -3.60 1.94 10.18
N LEU A 47 -4.39 1.99 9.11
CA LEU A 47 -4.19 1.12 7.95
C LEU A 47 -2.86 1.41 7.24
N HIS A 48 -2.45 2.69 7.16
CA HIS A 48 -1.14 3.04 6.62
C HIS A 48 0.02 2.60 7.51
N THR A 49 -0.14 2.60 8.83
CA THR A 49 0.83 2.06 9.79
C THR A 49 0.98 0.55 9.61
N LEU A 50 -0.13 -0.18 9.52
CA LEU A 50 -0.09 -1.64 9.27
C LEU A 50 0.60 -1.96 7.95
N THR A 51 0.27 -1.23 6.88
CA THR A 51 0.92 -1.36 5.57
C THR A 51 2.43 -1.13 5.68
N LEU A 52 2.86 -0.12 6.46
CA LEU A 52 4.28 0.17 6.66
C LEU A 52 5.02 -0.96 7.37
N VAL A 53 4.42 -1.49 8.45
CA VAL A 53 5.00 -2.60 9.21
C VAL A 53 5.15 -3.83 8.32
N PHE A 54 4.11 -4.23 7.59
CA PHE A 54 4.18 -5.36 6.66
C PHE A 54 5.21 -5.13 5.54
N SER A 55 5.33 -3.91 5.03
CA SER A 55 6.35 -3.58 4.01
C SER A 55 7.78 -3.81 4.52
N ILE A 56 8.05 -3.43 5.76
CA ILE A 56 9.38 -3.60 6.39
C ILE A 56 9.65 -5.09 6.63
N VAL A 57 8.67 -5.82 7.17
CA VAL A 57 8.79 -7.28 7.39
C VAL A 57 9.04 -8.01 6.07
N ALA A 58 8.28 -7.69 5.02
CA ALA A 58 8.45 -8.28 3.69
C ALA A 58 9.83 -7.99 3.09
N LEU A 59 10.35 -6.76 3.25
CA LEU A 59 11.69 -6.42 2.77
C LEU A 59 12.78 -7.23 3.50
N VAL A 60 12.69 -7.31 4.83
CA VAL A 60 13.63 -8.09 5.65
C VAL A 60 13.54 -9.58 5.26
N ALA A 61 12.33 -10.12 5.13
CA ALA A 61 12.11 -11.50 4.73
C ALA A 61 12.75 -11.83 3.38
N VAL A 62 12.59 -10.97 2.36
CA VAL A 62 13.19 -11.18 1.04
C VAL A 62 14.72 -11.12 1.07
N ILE A 63 15.30 -10.20 1.85
CA ILE A 63 16.77 -10.09 1.99
C ILE A 63 17.32 -11.34 2.68
N SER A 64 16.72 -11.75 3.81
CA SER A 64 17.11 -12.96 4.53
C SER A 64 16.98 -14.20 3.65
N PHE A 65 15.84 -14.36 2.96
CA PHE A 65 15.62 -15.46 2.02
C PHE A 65 16.68 -15.52 0.92
N LYS A 66 17.10 -14.39 0.34
CA LYS A 66 18.15 -14.37 -0.70
C LYS A 66 19.53 -14.75 -0.16
N ASN A 67 19.84 -14.31 1.06
CA ASN A 67 21.13 -14.57 1.71
C ASN A 67 21.26 -16.02 2.20
N ASP A 68 20.18 -16.62 2.70
CA ASP A 68 20.18 -17.98 3.29
C ASP A 68 20.13 -19.10 2.24
N ARG A 69 20.10 -18.76 0.95
CA ARG A 69 20.12 -19.76 -0.14
C ARG A 69 21.49 -20.42 -0.27
N LYS A 70 21.47 -21.72 -0.62
CA LYS A 70 22.66 -22.52 -0.98
C LYS A 70 23.56 -21.83 -2.04
N LYS A 71 22.93 -21.08 -2.96
CA LYS A 71 23.60 -20.15 -3.87
C LYS A 71 22.98 -18.77 -3.61
N PRO A 72 23.66 -17.88 -2.88
CA PRO A 72 23.12 -16.56 -2.57
C PRO A 72 22.81 -15.79 -3.86
N LEU A 73 21.65 -15.14 -3.89
CA LEU A 73 21.32 -14.18 -4.95
C LEU A 73 21.75 -12.79 -4.50
N ALA A 74 22.33 -12.01 -5.41
CA ALA A 74 22.60 -10.61 -5.13
C ALA A 74 21.32 -9.89 -4.68
N ASN A 75 21.46 -8.94 -3.75
CA ASN A 75 20.37 -8.06 -3.37
C ASN A 75 20.29 -6.87 -4.34
N PHE A 76 19.09 -6.32 -4.52
CA PHE A 76 18.85 -5.08 -5.29
C PHE A 76 19.35 -5.03 -6.74
N PHE A 77 19.42 -6.17 -7.45
CA PHE A 77 19.90 -6.21 -8.84
C PHE A 77 18.79 -6.15 -9.90
N THR A 78 17.52 -6.29 -9.51
CA THR A 78 16.39 -6.29 -10.45
C THR A 78 15.66 -4.96 -10.46
N THR A 79 15.04 -4.60 -11.59
CA THR A 79 14.25 -3.37 -11.71
C THR A 79 13.14 -3.29 -10.67
N HIS A 80 12.48 -4.41 -10.35
CA HIS A 80 11.49 -4.49 -9.28
C HIS A 80 12.04 -3.98 -7.95
N SER A 81 13.25 -4.40 -7.56
CA SER A 81 13.83 -4.03 -6.27
C SER A 81 14.17 -2.54 -6.15
N TRP A 82 14.56 -1.88 -7.26
CA TRP A 82 14.78 -0.43 -7.29
C TRP A 82 13.47 0.35 -7.22
N ILE A 83 12.46 -0.08 -7.98
CA ILE A 83 11.12 0.52 -7.93
C ILE A 83 10.52 0.34 -6.53
N GLY A 84 10.60 -0.86 -5.95
CA GLY A 84 10.11 -1.16 -4.62
C GLY A 84 10.76 -0.30 -3.53
N LEU A 85 12.08 -0.09 -3.61
CA LEU A 85 12.79 0.81 -2.69
C LEU A 85 12.33 2.27 -2.84
N LEU A 86 12.15 2.74 -4.07
CA LEU A 86 11.60 4.08 -4.34
C LEU A 86 10.19 4.25 -3.76
N VAL A 87 9.31 3.24 -3.95
CA VAL A 87 7.97 3.24 -3.38
C VAL A 87 8.03 3.30 -1.85
N LEU A 88 8.84 2.46 -1.21
CA LEU A 88 8.97 2.43 0.24
C LEU A 88 9.49 3.77 0.80
N ALA A 89 10.50 4.37 0.16
CA ALA A 89 11.03 5.68 0.54
C ALA A 89 9.99 6.79 0.40
N CYS A 90 9.31 6.88 -0.75
CA CYS A 90 8.23 7.84 -0.97
C CYS A 90 7.07 7.65 0.02
N TYR A 91 6.72 6.40 0.32
CA TYR A 91 5.66 6.06 1.26
C TYR A 91 6.02 6.45 2.69
N LEU A 92 7.26 6.19 3.14
CA LEU A 92 7.76 6.63 4.45
C LEU A 92 7.69 8.16 4.60
N VAL A 93 8.18 8.89 3.59
CA VAL A 93 8.12 10.36 3.57
C VAL A 93 6.67 10.84 3.63
N GLN A 94 5.77 10.24 2.84
CA GLN A 94 4.35 10.58 2.86
C GLN A 94 3.67 10.26 4.19
N TYR A 95 4.02 9.15 4.82
CA TYR A 95 3.49 8.76 6.12
C TYR A 95 3.92 9.74 7.21
N VAL A 96 5.22 10.05 7.31
CA VAL A 96 5.76 10.99 8.31
C VAL A 96 5.14 12.37 8.15
N PHE A 97 5.16 12.95 6.95
CA PHE A 97 4.54 14.26 6.72
C PHE A 97 3.02 14.22 6.89
N GLY A 98 2.36 13.13 6.53
CA GLY A 98 0.94 12.92 6.77
C GLY A 98 0.58 12.97 8.25
N VAL A 99 1.36 12.30 9.10
CA VAL A 99 1.20 12.33 10.56
C VAL A 99 1.47 13.73 11.11
N ILE A 100 2.58 14.37 10.73
CA ILE A 100 2.95 15.71 11.23
C ILE A 100 1.87 16.73 10.86
N TYR A 101 1.52 16.85 9.59
CA TYR A 101 0.63 17.92 9.14
C TYR A 101 -0.84 17.66 9.46
N PHE A 102 -1.27 16.40 9.40
CA PHE A 102 -2.69 16.09 9.58
C PHE A 102 -3.00 15.58 10.97
N LEU A 103 -2.20 14.71 11.62
CA LEU A 103 -2.59 14.11 12.91
C LEU A 103 -2.36 15.04 14.12
N LEU A 104 -1.30 15.85 14.11
CA LEU A 104 -0.99 16.75 15.23
C LEU A 104 -2.10 17.78 15.50
N PRO A 105 -2.21 18.31 16.73
CA PRO A 105 -3.18 19.35 17.06
C PRO A 105 -2.88 20.66 16.33
N GLU A 106 -3.92 21.49 16.18
CA GLU A 106 -3.81 22.79 15.48
C GLU A 106 -2.87 23.78 16.19
N SER A 107 -2.68 23.60 17.49
CA SER A 107 -1.71 24.35 18.30
C SER A 107 -0.26 24.15 17.83
N MET A 108 0.07 22.99 17.25
CA MET A 108 1.41 22.69 16.73
C MET A 108 1.54 23.02 15.24
N VAL A 109 0.47 22.78 14.45
CA VAL A 109 0.47 22.98 13.01
C VAL A 109 -0.76 23.74 12.56
N SER A 110 -0.56 24.98 12.11
CA SER A 110 -1.62 25.88 11.66
C SER A 110 -2.39 25.36 10.45
N GLN A 111 -3.67 25.72 10.35
CA GLN A 111 -4.55 25.35 9.23
C GLN A 111 -4.04 25.83 7.87
N ALA A 112 -3.35 26.98 7.82
CA ALA A 112 -2.75 27.50 6.60
C ALA A 112 -1.69 26.53 6.03
N LYS A 113 -0.79 26.01 6.87
CA LYS A 113 0.22 25.03 6.47
C LYS A 113 -0.42 23.72 6.00
N ARG A 114 -1.46 23.24 6.69
CA ARG A 114 -2.20 22.03 6.28
C ARG A 114 -2.81 22.17 4.90
N LYS A 115 -3.42 23.32 4.61
CA LYS A 115 -4.03 23.62 3.30
C LYS A 115 -2.98 23.66 2.19
N GLN A 116 -1.79 24.18 2.47
CA GLN A 116 -0.67 24.23 1.53
C GLN A 116 -0.08 22.84 1.24
N PHE A 117 0.04 21.97 2.25
CA PHE A 117 0.63 20.62 2.09
C PHE A 117 -0.34 19.57 1.55
N LEU A 118 -1.64 19.77 1.72
CA LEU A 118 -2.68 18.86 1.24
C LEU A 118 -2.58 18.45 -0.25
N PRO A 119 -2.34 19.36 -1.23
CA PRO A 119 -2.18 18.96 -2.63
C PRO A 119 -0.97 18.03 -2.84
N PHE A 120 0.16 18.29 -2.19
CA PHE A 120 1.35 17.44 -2.27
C PHE A 120 1.08 16.05 -1.69
N HIS A 121 0.47 15.98 -0.51
CA HIS A 121 0.12 14.71 0.12
C HIS A 121 -0.77 13.84 -0.79
N ARG A 122 -1.79 14.45 -1.41
CA ARG A 122 -2.66 13.74 -2.36
C ARG A 122 -1.93 13.29 -3.62
N PHE A 123 -1.14 14.18 -4.22
CA PHE A 123 -0.43 13.88 -5.47
C PHE A 123 0.57 12.75 -5.28
N PHE A 124 1.49 12.90 -4.32
CA PHE A 124 2.52 11.89 -4.06
C PHE A 124 1.94 10.61 -3.46
N GLY A 125 0.85 10.68 -2.67
CA GLY A 125 0.12 9.51 -2.22
C GLY A 125 -0.46 8.70 -3.40
N ALA A 126 -1.09 9.37 -4.36
CA ALA A 126 -1.59 8.71 -5.57
C ALA A 126 -0.45 8.19 -6.47
N ALA A 127 0.64 8.95 -6.62
CA ALA A 127 1.79 8.52 -7.40
C ALA A 127 2.48 7.30 -6.78
N ALA A 128 2.70 7.28 -5.46
CA ALA A 128 3.24 6.14 -4.74
C ALA A 128 2.34 4.90 -4.88
N TYR A 129 1.02 5.10 -4.80
CA TYR A 129 0.04 4.04 -5.03
C TYR A 129 0.15 3.43 -6.44
N LEU A 130 0.13 4.26 -7.49
CA LEU A 130 0.27 3.78 -8.88
C LEU A 130 1.62 3.09 -9.11
N THR A 131 2.70 3.66 -8.56
CA THR A 131 4.04 3.07 -8.68
C THR A 131 4.13 1.74 -7.94
N SER A 132 3.37 1.55 -6.85
CA SER A 132 3.28 0.26 -6.16
C SER A 132 2.64 -0.83 -7.03
N LEU A 133 1.65 -0.51 -7.87
CA LEU A 133 1.07 -1.45 -8.83
C LEU A 133 2.09 -1.88 -9.90
N VAL A 134 2.92 -0.93 -10.38
CA VAL A 134 4.04 -1.24 -11.28
C VAL A 134 5.08 -2.12 -10.59
N SER A 135 5.38 -1.84 -9.32
CA SER A 135 6.28 -2.66 -8.50
C SER A 135 5.77 -4.10 -8.38
N VAL A 136 4.50 -4.32 -8.07
CA VAL A 136 3.90 -5.66 -7.97
C VAL A 136 3.99 -6.39 -9.31
N SER A 137 3.66 -5.69 -10.41
CA SER A 137 3.70 -6.25 -11.76
C SER A 137 5.12 -6.72 -12.16
N THR A 138 6.12 -5.87 -11.90
CA THR A 138 7.53 -6.19 -12.18
C THR A 138 8.07 -7.29 -11.25
N GLY A 139 7.60 -7.36 -10.00
CA GLY A 139 7.98 -8.40 -9.05
C GLY A 139 7.47 -9.78 -9.44
N ALA A 140 6.21 -9.86 -9.89
CA ALA A 140 5.65 -11.11 -10.42
C ALA A 140 6.43 -11.61 -11.65
N PHE A 141 6.79 -10.69 -12.56
CA PHE A 141 7.61 -11.01 -13.72
C PHE A 141 9.00 -11.51 -13.34
N ASP A 142 9.72 -10.78 -12.48
CA ASP A 142 11.06 -11.17 -12.01
C ASP A 142 11.04 -12.54 -11.32
N HIS A 143 10.03 -12.81 -10.49
CA HIS A 143 9.89 -14.10 -9.82
C HIS A 143 9.68 -15.25 -10.81
N LEU A 144 8.91 -15.05 -11.87
CA LEU A 144 8.77 -16.07 -12.91
C LEU A 144 10.08 -16.35 -13.63
N VAL A 145 10.75 -15.30 -14.12
CA VAL A 145 11.97 -15.44 -14.92
C VAL A 145 13.12 -16.03 -14.10
N LEU A 146 13.26 -15.65 -12.83
CA LEU A 146 14.36 -16.09 -11.98
C LEU A 146 14.18 -17.53 -11.47
N PHE A 147 12.95 -17.98 -11.25
CA PHE A 147 12.70 -19.27 -10.60
C PHE A 147 12.14 -20.36 -11.53
N TYR A 148 11.64 -20.00 -12.72
CA TYR A 148 11.07 -20.95 -13.68
C TYR A 148 11.80 -20.87 -15.03
N GLN A 149 12.75 -21.76 -15.25
CA GLN A 149 13.60 -21.79 -16.45
C GLN A 149 12.91 -22.47 -17.66
N ASN A 150 11.96 -23.38 -17.43
CA ASN A 150 11.22 -24.09 -18.49
C ASN A 150 9.77 -23.60 -18.55
N TYR A 151 9.50 -22.66 -19.45
CA TYR A 151 8.18 -22.04 -19.57
C TYR A 151 7.11 -22.97 -20.16
N SER A 152 7.53 -24.02 -20.87
CA SER A 152 6.64 -25.01 -21.52
C SER A 152 5.99 -26.00 -20.55
N ASP A 153 6.53 -26.16 -19.34
CA ASP A 153 6.00 -27.05 -18.30
C ASP A 153 5.79 -26.27 -16.98
N ILE A 154 5.17 -25.08 -17.10
CA ILE A 154 4.86 -24.27 -15.93
C ILE A 154 3.74 -24.96 -15.14
N GLY A 155 4.09 -25.44 -13.95
CA GLY A 155 3.15 -26.04 -13.00
C GLY A 155 2.06 -25.07 -12.52
N LEU A 156 1.19 -25.53 -11.64
CA LEU A 156 0.05 -24.74 -11.14
C LEU A 156 0.47 -23.48 -10.37
N ALA A 157 1.52 -23.57 -9.54
CA ALA A 157 1.97 -22.48 -8.68
C ALA A 157 2.33 -21.15 -9.42
N PRO A 158 3.17 -21.14 -10.47
CA PRO A 158 3.46 -19.91 -11.22
C PRO A 158 2.23 -19.35 -11.94
N ARG A 159 1.30 -20.20 -12.39
CA ARG A 159 0.04 -19.75 -13.02
C ARG A 159 -0.85 -19.05 -12.01
N MET A 160 -0.97 -19.59 -10.78
CA MET A 160 -1.72 -18.94 -9.70
C MET A 160 -1.10 -17.58 -9.33
N GLY A 161 0.23 -17.49 -9.28
CA GLY A 161 0.93 -16.22 -9.03
C GLY A 161 0.60 -15.15 -10.08
N ASN A 162 0.59 -15.50 -11.37
CA ASN A 162 0.17 -14.58 -12.43
C ASN A 162 -1.28 -14.13 -12.31
N THR A 163 -2.19 -15.08 -12.06
CA THR A 163 -3.61 -14.76 -11.87
C THR A 163 -3.78 -13.79 -10.71
N MET A 164 -3.08 -14.01 -9.60
CA MET A 164 -3.13 -13.14 -8.42
C MET A 164 -2.58 -11.74 -8.71
N ALA A 165 -1.44 -11.64 -9.40
CA ALA A 165 -0.88 -10.35 -9.82
C ALA A 165 -1.85 -9.57 -10.72
N ILE A 166 -2.50 -10.24 -11.69
CA ILE A 166 -3.51 -9.64 -12.57
C ILE A 166 -4.71 -9.15 -11.76
N LEU A 167 -5.21 -9.95 -10.81
CA LEU A 167 -6.32 -9.55 -9.94
C LEU A 167 -5.98 -8.31 -9.10
N VAL A 168 -4.78 -8.27 -8.51
CA VAL A 168 -4.30 -7.11 -7.75
C VAL A 168 -4.25 -5.85 -8.62
N ILE A 169 -3.80 -5.98 -9.87
CA ILE A 169 -3.76 -4.87 -10.83
C ILE A 169 -5.18 -4.38 -11.16
N ILE A 170 -6.12 -5.29 -11.44
CA ILE A 170 -7.52 -4.94 -11.77
C ILE A 170 -8.19 -4.21 -10.61
N VAL A 171 -8.11 -4.77 -9.39
CA VAL A 171 -8.65 -4.12 -8.19
C VAL A 171 -7.95 -2.78 -7.95
N GLY A 172 -6.64 -2.71 -8.22
CA GLY A 172 -5.85 -1.50 -8.12
C GLY A 172 -6.34 -0.37 -9.04
N PHE A 173 -6.57 -0.67 -10.32
CA PHE A 173 -7.11 0.31 -11.26
C PHE A 173 -8.53 0.75 -10.89
N LEU A 174 -9.38 -0.17 -10.41
CA LEU A 174 -10.71 0.17 -9.94
C LEU A 174 -10.67 1.13 -8.75
N ALA A 175 -9.81 0.86 -7.76
CA ALA A 175 -9.59 1.75 -6.64
C ALA A 175 -9.05 3.12 -7.10
N GLY A 176 -8.10 3.14 -8.04
CA GLY A 176 -7.62 4.36 -8.69
C GLY A 176 -8.75 5.18 -9.34
N TYR A 177 -9.63 4.52 -10.09
CA TYR A 177 -10.80 5.14 -10.70
C TYR A 177 -11.74 5.78 -9.66
N LEU A 178 -12.04 5.07 -8.57
CA LEU A 178 -12.88 5.59 -7.48
C LEU A 178 -12.26 6.81 -6.78
N LEU A 179 -10.93 6.88 -6.70
CA LEU A 179 -10.23 8.02 -6.13
C LEU A 179 -10.34 9.28 -6.99
N VAL A 180 -10.26 9.12 -8.31
CA VAL A 180 -10.34 10.24 -9.25
C VAL A 180 -11.80 10.69 -9.44
N ASN A 181 -12.75 9.75 -9.44
CA ASN A 181 -14.14 10.06 -9.71
C ASN A 181 -14.74 10.98 -8.63
N ARG A 182 -15.18 12.18 -9.02
CA ARG A 182 -15.68 13.22 -8.12
C ARG A 182 -17.05 12.88 -7.52
N SER A 183 -17.83 12.01 -8.16
CA SER A 183 -19.14 11.57 -7.66
C SER A 183 -19.05 10.88 -6.28
N PHE A 184 -17.91 10.22 -6.01
CA PHE A 184 -17.68 9.54 -4.74
C PHE A 184 -17.03 10.42 -3.66
N LYS A 185 -16.81 11.73 -3.91
CA LYS A 185 -16.14 12.59 -2.93
C LYS A 185 -17.03 12.74 -1.70
N SER A 186 -16.48 12.66 -0.49
CA SER A 186 -17.26 12.84 0.74
C SER A 186 -17.75 14.28 0.82
N SER A 187 -19.05 14.46 1.10
CA SER A 187 -19.69 15.78 1.19
C SER A 187 -18.97 16.68 2.20
N PRO A 188 -18.95 18.01 1.97
CA PRO A 188 -18.50 18.95 2.99
C PRO A 188 -19.36 18.78 4.26
N PRO A 189 -18.80 19.03 5.46
CA PRO A 189 -19.58 19.01 6.69
C PRO A 189 -20.81 19.92 6.55
N LYS A 190 -21.98 19.45 6.98
CA LYS A 190 -23.20 20.29 7.00
C LYS A 190 -22.91 21.53 7.86
N PRO A 191 -23.28 22.74 7.42
CA PRO A 191 -23.18 23.92 8.28
C PRO A 191 -23.99 23.69 9.57
N PRO A 192 -23.57 24.29 10.70
CA PRO A 192 -24.36 24.20 11.92
C PRO A 192 -25.77 24.72 11.63
N THR A 193 -26.79 23.95 12.04
CA THR A 193 -28.18 24.39 11.97
C THR A 193 -28.32 25.59 12.90
N TYR A 194 -28.56 26.77 12.32
CA TYR A 194 -28.91 27.97 13.08
C TYR A 194 -30.17 27.67 13.89
N ASN A 195 -30.05 27.64 15.22
CA ASN A 195 -31.19 27.56 16.12
C ASN A 195 -31.50 28.98 16.63
N PRO A 196 -32.54 29.66 16.11
CA PRO A 196 -32.92 31.00 16.57
C PRO A 196 -33.48 31.05 18.00
N GLY A 197 -33.61 29.91 18.69
CA GLY A 197 -34.38 29.79 19.94
C GLY A 197 -33.59 29.87 21.25
N VAL A 198 -32.31 30.25 21.25
CA VAL A 198 -31.54 30.39 22.50
C VAL A 198 -30.80 31.73 22.48
N PHE A 199 -31.44 32.74 23.07
CA PHE A 199 -30.80 33.96 23.56
C PHE A 199 -30.46 33.78 25.04
#